data_AF-A0A3D0WBF4-F1
#
_entry.id   AF-A0A3D0WBF4-F1
#
_cell.length_a   1.000
_cell.length_b   1.000
_cell.length_c   1.000
_cell.angle_alpha   90.00
_cell.angle_beta   90.00
_cell.angle_gamma   90.00
#
_symmetry.space_group_name_H-M   'P 1'
#
loop_
_entity.id
_entity.type
_entity.pdbx_description
1 polymer ?
#
loop_
_entity_poly.entity_id
_entity_poly.type
_entity_poly.pdbx_seq_one_letter_code
_entity_poly.pdbx_strand_id
1 'polypeptide(L)' 'MAVTARIARGVSEIAAADWDACAGSDNPFLSYAFLSLLERSGSVGGRSGWTPLPIVVDGADGKP' A
#
# COMPACT_ATOMS: atom_id res chain seq x y z
N MET A 1 17.39 -15.90 -7.99
CA MET A 1 16.47 -15.19 -7.07
C MET A 1 15.18 -14.95 -7.82
N ALA A 2 14.06 -15.39 -7.26
CA ALA A 2 12.74 -15.08 -7.79
C ALA A 2 12.13 -13.95 -6.97
N VAL A 3 11.40 -13.06 -7.63
CA VAL A 3 10.54 -12.07 -6.99
C VAL A 3 9.11 -12.35 -7.44
N THR A 4 8.14 -12.06 -6.59
CA THR A 4 6.72 -12.24 -6.90
C THR A 4 6.05 -10.87 -6.98
N ALA A 5 5.37 -10.57 -8.09
CA ALA A 5 4.54 -9.39 -8.18
C ALA A 5 3.07 -9.75 -7.94
N ARG A 6 2.38 -8.96 -7.11
CA ARG A 6 0.94 -9.12 -6.84
C ARG A 6 0.25 -7.76 -6.79
N ILE A 7 -1.05 -7.78 -7.10
CA ILE A 7 -1.92 -6.60 -6.97
C ILE A 7 -2.69 -6.74 -5.65
N ALA A 8 -2.54 -5.76 -4.76
CA ALA A 8 -3.35 -5.62 -3.56
C ALA A 8 -4.61 -4.79 -3.87
N ARG A 9 -5.66 -4.96 -3.07
CA ARG A 9 -6.93 -4.20 -3.20
C ARG A 9 -6.94 -2.90 -2.41
N GLY A 10 -5.81 -2.56 -1.81
CA GLY A 10 -5.64 -1.40 -0.97
C GLY A 10 -4.30 -1.44 -0.25
N VAL A 11 -3.84 -0.28 0.22
CA VAL A 11 -2.71 -0.18 1.14
C VAL A 11 -3.00 -0.94 2.42
N SER A 12 -4.27 -0.95 2.85
CA SER A 12 -4.74 -1.67 4.03
C SER A 12 -4.52 -3.21 4.01
N GLU A 13 -4.28 -3.83 2.85
CA GLU A 13 -3.95 -5.27 2.74
C GLU A 13 -2.46 -5.58 2.98
N ILE A 14 -1.62 -4.56 3.14
CA ILE A 14 -0.18 -4.69 3.37
C ILE A 14 0.10 -4.38 4.84
N ALA A 15 1.04 -5.08 5.47
CA ALA A 15 1.43 -4.76 6.84
C ALA A 15 2.05 -3.35 6.89
N ALA A 16 1.61 -2.53 7.85
CA ALA A 16 2.06 -1.13 7.94
C ALA A 16 3.58 -0.98 7.98
N ALA A 17 4.26 -1.86 8.75
CA ALA A 17 5.72 -1.84 8.85
C ALA A 17 6.42 -2.14 7.52
N ASP A 18 5.88 -3.06 6.72
CA ASP A 18 6.45 -3.38 5.41
C ASP A 18 6.20 -2.24 4.41
N TRP A 19 4.99 -1.64 4.42
CA TRP A 19 4.70 -0.47 3.60
C TRP A 19 5.59 0.72 3.94
N ASP A 20 5.69 1.08 5.22
CA ASP A 20 6.46 2.24 5.66
C ASP A 20 7.97 2.03 5.45
N ALA A 21 8.46 0.78 5.45
CA ALA A 21 9.82 0.46 5.06
C ALA A 21 10.09 0.76 3.57
N CYS A 22 9.13 0.49 2.68
CA CYS A 22 9.22 0.85 1.26
C CYS A 22 9.06 2.36 1.03
N ALA A 23 8.10 2.99 1.71
CA ALA A 23 7.74 4.40 1.49
C ALA A 23 8.78 5.37 2.08
N GLY A 24 9.48 4.96 3.13
CA GLY A 24 10.40 5.83 3.88
C GLY A 24 9.68 6.95 4.64
N SER A 25 10.45 7.88 5.19
CA SER A 25 9.94 8.96 6.06
C SER A 25 9.81 10.33 5.38
N ASP A 26 10.25 10.47 4.14
CA ASP A 26 10.41 11.78 3.49
C ASP A 26 9.08 12.43 3.09
N ASN A 27 8.05 11.62 2.82
CA ASN A 27 6.73 12.12 2.43
C ASN A 27 5.62 11.49 3.30
N PRO A 28 5.03 12.24 4.24
CA PRO A 28 3.98 11.71 5.12
C PRO A 28 2.71 11.30 4.37
N PHE A 29 2.46 11.83 3.16
CA PHE A 29 1.33 11.45 2.32
C PHE A 29 1.52 10.09 1.63
N LEU A 30 2.71 9.50 1.72
CA LEU A 30 2.97 8.12 1.31
C LEU A 30 2.92 7.14 2.48
N SER A 31 2.76 7.59 3.73
CA SER A 31 2.69 6.69 4.88
C SER A 31 1.48 5.76 4.82
N TYR A 32 1.62 4.57 5.40
CA TYR A 32 0.51 3.63 5.56
C TYR A 32 -0.67 4.29 6.27
N ALA A 33 -0.38 5.03 7.35
CA ALA A 33 -1.40 5.67 8.18
C ALA A 33 -2.25 6.66 7.37
N PHE A 34 -1.64 7.48 6.52
CA PHE A 34 -2.39 8.44 5.71
C PHE A 34 -3.24 7.76 4.62
N LEU A 35 -2.62 6.88 3.83
CA LEU A 35 -3.30 6.25 2.69
C LEU A 35 -4.41 5.28 3.13
N SER A 36 -4.17 4.47 4.16
CA SER A 36 -5.21 3.59 4.72
C SER A 36 -6.36 4.39 5.35
N LEU A 37 -6.10 5.58 5.89
CA LEU A 37 -7.16 6.44 6.40
C LEU A 37 -8.05 6.95 5.27
N LEU A 38 -7.49 7.35 4.12
CA LEU A 38 -8.28 7.75 2.95
C LEU A 38 -9.20 6.62 2.47
N GLU A 39 -8.69 5.38 2.46
CA GLU A 39 -9.46 4.19 2.11
C GLU A 39 -10.61 3.97 3.09
N ARG A 40 -10.31 4.01 4.39
CA ARG A 40 -11.29 3.76 5.46
C ARG A 40 -12.33 4.88 5.61
N SER A 41 -11.97 6.11 5.32
CA SER A 41 -12.90 7.25 5.37
C SER A 41 -13.83 7.30 4.16
N GLY A 42 -13.54 6.54 3.09
CA GLY A 42 -14.24 6.65 1.82
C GLY A 42 -13.89 7.93 1.05
N SER A 43 -12.84 8.65 1.46
CA SER A 43 -12.27 9.75 0.66
C SER A 43 -11.76 9.23 -0.68
N VAL A 44 -11.35 7.97 -0.70
CA VAL A 44 -11.05 7.21 -1.92
C VAL A 44 -11.80 5.88 -1.95
N GLY A 45 -11.86 5.22 -3.11
CA GLY A 45 -12.66 4.03 -3.34
C GLY A 45 -14.14 4.32 -3.63
N GLY A 46 -14.87 3.27 -3.99
CA GLY A 46 -16.31 3.34 -4.23
C GLY A 46 -16.70 4.40 -5.27
N ARG A 47 -17.37 5.46 -4.82
CA ARG A 47 -17.90 6.55 -5.67
C ARG A 47 -16.90 7.68 -5.91
N SER A 48 -15.70 7.64 -5.36
CA SER A 48 -14.71 8.73 -5.51
C SER A 48 -14.13 8.83 -6.93
N GLY A 49 -14.32 7.81 -7.77
CA GLY A 49 -13.67 7.70 -9.08
C GLY A 49 -12.20 7.30 -9.01
N TRP A 50 -11.67 7.03 -7.82
CA TRP A 50 -10.30 6.54 -7.61
C TRP A 50 -10.32 5.21 -6.87
N THR A 51 -9.62 4.21 -7.42
CA THR A 51 -9.52 2.86 -6.83
C THR A 51 -8.07 2.60 -6.43
N PRO A 52 -7.78 2.31 -5.14
CA PRO A 52 -6.46 1.91 -4.73
C PRO A 52 -6.15 0.50 -5.24
N LEU A 53 -5.04 0.36 -5.98
CA LEU A 53 -4.55 -0.91 -6.50
C LEU A 53 -3.01 -0.95 -6.44
N PRO A 54 -2.40 -1.06 -5.25
CA PRO A 54 -0.94 -1.15 -5.14
C PRO A 54 -0.41 -2.40 -5.86
N ILE A 55 0.66 -2.22 -6.63
CA ILE A 55 1.46 -3.33 -7.14
C ILE A 55 2.59 -3.54 -6.14
N VAL A 56 2.63 -4.74 -5.56
CA VAL A 56 3.62 -5.12 -4.55
C VAL A 56 4.58 -6.12 -5.17
N VAL A 57 5.88 -5.93 -4.93
CA VAL A 57 6.94 -6.82 -5.40
C VAL A 57 7.58 -7.44 -4.18
N ASP A 58 7.25 -8.69 -3.90
CA ASP A 58 7.81 -9.43 -2.78
C ASP A 58 9.19 -10.00 -3.17
N GLY A 59 10.19 -9.78 -2.32
CA GLY A 59 11.53 -10.33 -2.40
C GLY A 59 11.59 -11.83 -2.10
N ALA A 60 12.81 -12.39 -2.04
CA ALA A 60 13.00 -13.81 -1.80
C ALA A 60 12.57 -14.27 -0.39
N ASP A 61 12.46 -13.34 0.55
CA ASP A 61 11.94 -13.53 1.92
C ASP A 61 10.41 -13.36 2.01
N GLY A 62 9.74 -13.10 0.89
CA GLY A 62 8.30 -12.92 0.81
C GLY A 62 7.83 -11.55 1.32
N LYS A 63 8.74 -10.57 1.46
CA LYS A 63 8.42 -9.22 1.91
C LYS A 63 8.54 -8.19 0.79
N PRO A 64 7.70 -7.14 0.80
CA PRO A 64 7.84 -5.97 -0.07
C PRO A 64 9.18 -5.24 0.09
#